data_AF-A0A9N7N4K7-F1
#
_entry.id   AF-A0A9N7N4K7-F1
#
_cell.length_a   1.000
_cell.length_b   1.000
_cell.length_c   1.000
_cell.angle_alpha   90.00
_cell.angle_beta   90.00
_cell.angle_gamma   90.00
#
_symmetry.space_group_name_H-M   'P 1'
#
loop_
_entity.id
_entity.type
_entity.pdbx_description
1 polymer ?
#
loop_
_entity_poly.entity_id
_entity_poly.type
_entity_poly.pdbx_seq_one_letter_code
_entity_poly.pdbx_strand_id
1 'polypeptide(L)'
;MATIYCCRECGANLNLQAAHLFPSDFYFEAGNKNTLSFSAVDSSKFRFKTEDKIRPFFETVNYWGIQRKRTKIKCNSCGKLVGYIYDDGPPLTNSIGQFGFGPSQAVPRNPRYRFKEKALSLSSQT
;
A
#
# COMPACT_ATOMS: atom_id res chain seq x y z
N MET A 1 6.14 20.14 -11.79
CA MET A 1 6.72 18.94 -12.45
C MET A 1 5.96 17.73 -11.97
N ALA A 2 5.28 17.00 -12.87
CA ALA A 2 4.59 15.77 -12.50
C ALA A 2 5.60 14.62 -12.48
N THR A 3 5.68 13.90 -11.37
CA THR A 3 6.50 12.69 -11.26
C THR A 3 5.76 11.53 -11.92
N ILE A 4 6.35 10.95 -12.97
CA ILE A 4 5.80 9.76 -13.60
C ILE A 4 6.46 8.52 -12.98
N TYR A 5 5.65 7.66 -12.40
CA TYR A 5 6.10 6.39 -11.85
C TYR A 5 5.98 5.28 -12.89
N CYS A 6 7.12 4.71 -13.27
CA CYS A 6 7.20 3.60 -14.20
C CYS A 6 7.64 2.32 -13.48
N CYS A 7 7.31 1.17 -14.06
CA CYS A 7 7.86 -0.11 -13.62
C CYS A 7 9.34 -0.16 -13.98
N ARG A 8 10.21 -0.36 -12.99
CA ARG A 8 11.66 -0.39 -13.23
C ARG A 8 12.11 -1.49 -14.20
N GLU A 9 11.40 -2.62 -14.23
CA GLU A 9 11.79 -3.79 -15.04
C GLU A 9 11.42 -3.68 -16.51
N CYS A 10 10.29 -3.05 -16.85
CA CYS A 10 9.77 -3.00 -18.22
C CYS A 10 9.50 -1.59 -18.73
N GLY A 11 9.71 -0.56 -17.92
CA GLY A 11 9.47 0.84 -18.27
C GLY A 11 7.99 1.24 -18.37
N ALA A 12 7.04 0.32 -18.17
CA ALA A 12 5.61 0.60 -18.30
C ALA A 12 5.14 1.68 -17.31
N ASN A 13 4.41 2.68 -17.79
CA ASN A 13 3.78 3.70 -16.94
C ASN A 13 2.71 3.06 -16.05
N LEU A 14 2.86 3.23 -14.74
CA LEU A 14 1.99 2.64 -13.72
C LEU A 14 0.79 3.53 -13.34
N ASN A 15 0.69 4.74 -13.91
CA ASN A 15 -0.38 5.70 -13.67
C ASN A 15 -0.61 5.99 -12.16
N LEU A 16 0.48 6.09 -11.39
CA LEU A 16 0.42 6.48 -9.98
C LEU A 16 0.35 8.00 -9.89
N GLN A 17 -0.70 8.51 -9.25
CA GLN A 17 -0.94 9.94 -9.12
C GLN A 17 -0.42 10.47 -7.79
N ALA A 18 0.26 11.61 -7.81
CA ALA A 18 0.74 12.27 -6.60
C ALA A 18 -0.41 12.71 -5.67
N ALA A 19 -1.60 12.97 -6.21
CA ALA A 19 -2.80 13.31 -5.43
C ALA A 19 -3.23 12.21 -4.44
N HIS A 20 -2.85 10.95 -4.72
CA HIS A 20 -3.14 9.80 -3.86
C HIS A 20 -1.96 9.39 -2.99
N LEU A 21 -0.81 10.07 -3.10
CA LEU A 21 0.39 9.74 -2.33
C LEU A 21 0.22 10.18 -0.88
N PHE A 22 0.43 9.25 0.06
CA PHE A 22 0.49 9.60 1.48
C PHE A 22 1.80 10.35 1.79
N PRO A 23 1.76 11.35 2.70
CA PRO A 23 2.94 11.99 3.25
C PRO A 23 3.91 10.97 3.88
N SER A 24 5.21 11.28 3.89
CA SER A 24 6.25 10.38 4.41
C SER A 24 6.13 10.12 5.91
N ASP A 25 5.55 11.06 6.65
CA ASP A 25 5.30 11.04 8.10
C ASP A 25 3.96 10.42 8.49
N PHE A 26 3.10 10.06 7.51
CA PHE A 26 1.77 9.50 7.81
C PHE A 26 1.81 8.13 8.50
N TYR A 27 2.84 7.31 8.22
CA TYR A 27 3.04 6.00 8.87
C TYR A 27 4.39 5.96 9.59
N PHE A 28 4.50 5.10 10.60
CA PHE A 28 5.75 4.90 11.34
C PHE A 28 6.91 4.50 10.41
N GLU A 29 8.13 4.88 10.79
CA GLU A 29 9.33 4.79 9.93
C GLU A 29 9.56 3.38 9.36
N ALA A 30 9.50 2.34 10.20
CA ALA A 30 9.66 0.96 9.76
C ALA A 30 8.55 0.48 8.79
N GLY A 31 7.36 1.10 8.86
CA GLY A 31 6.23 0.86 7.96
C GLY A 31 6.36 1.55 6.61
N ASN A 32 7.18 2.60 6.51
CA ASN A 32 7.40 3.41 5.31
C ASN A 32 8.79 3.25 4.66
N LYS A 33 9.77 2.66 5.36
CA LYS A 33 11.16 2.57 4.88
C LYS A 33 11.29 1.99 3.47
N ASN A 34 11.89 2.76 2.57
CA ASN A 34 12.11 2.44 1.14
C ASN A 34 10.82 2.10 0.37
N THR A 35 9.70 2.72 0.74
CA THR A 35 8.39 2.47 0.14
C THR A 35 7.58 3.74 -0.03
N LEU A 36 6.77 3.77 -1.09
CA LEU A 36 5.77 4.80 -1.33
C LEU A 36 4.39 4.21 -1.07
N SER A 37 3.52 4.96 -0.41
CA SER A 37 2.17 4.51 -0.05
C SER A 37 1.13 5.38 -0.74
N PHE A 38 0.15 4.76 -1.39
CA PHE A 38 -0.95 5.46 -2.06
C PHE A 38 -2.30 5.05 -1.48
N SER A 39 -3.26 5.98 -1.48
CA SER A 39 -4.65 5.76 -1.08
C SER A 39 -5.47 5.08 -2.17
N ALA A 40 -5.13 5.30 -3.43
CA ALA A 40 -5.79 4.69 -4.58
C ALA A 40 -4.80 4.43 -5.73
N VAL A 41 -5.13 3.47 -6.58
CA VAL A 41 -4.37 3.11 -7.78
C VAL A 41 -5.30 2.74 -8.92
N ASP A 42 -4.84 2.93 -10.16
CA ASP A 42 -5.53 2.44 -11.35
C ASP A 42 -5.38 0.92 -11.49
N SER A 43 -6.46 0.19 -11.18
CA SER A 43 -6.46 -1.28 -11.19
C SER A 43 -6.13 -1.89 -12.56
N SER A 44 -6.32 -1.17 -13.68
CA SER A 44 -6.01 -1.66 -15.03
C SER A 44 -4.51 -1.88 -15.27
N LYS A 45 -3.65 -1.17 -14.52
CA LYS A 45 -2.19 -1.23 -14.62
C LYS A 45 -1.57 -2.35 -13.78
N PHE A 46 -2.36 -3.04 -12.96
CA PHE A 46 -1.87 -4.02 -12.01
C PHE A 46 -2.61 -5.35 -12.06
N ARG A 47 -1.92 -6.40 -11.62
CA ARG A 47 -2.51 -7.71 -11.30
C ARG A 47 -2.40 -7.94 -9.81
N PHE A 48 -3.53 -8.20 -9.17
CA PHE A 48 -3.60 -8.49 -7.75
C PHE A 48 -3.60 -9.99 -7.52
N LYS A 49 -2.73 -10.47 -6.62
CA LYS A 49 -2.69 -11.89 -6.25
C LYS A 49 -2.62 -12.02 -4.74
N THR A 50 -3.60 -12.69 -4.15
CA THR A 50 -3.58 -13.00 -2.72
C THR A 50 -2.36 -13.84 -2.36
N GLU A 51 -1.74 -13.52 -1.24
CA GLU A 51 -0.65 -14.28 -0.63
C GLU A 51 -1.05 -14.55 0.82
N ASP A 52 -1.10 -15.84 1.17
CA ASP A 52 -1.18 -16.29 2.54
C ASP A 52 0.12 -17.02 2.89
N LYS A 53 0.81 -16.54 3.92
CA LYS A 53 2.09 -17.09 4.37
C LYS A 53 2.11 -17.19 5.87
N ILE A 54 2.52 -18.35 6.37
CA ILE A 54 2.84 -18.58 7.77
C ILE A 54 4.31 -18.21 7.98
N ARG A 55 4.56 -16.95 8.32
CA ARG A 55 5.89 -16.42 8.69
C ARG A 55 5.72 -15.30 9.71
N PRO A 56 6.50 -15.30 10.81
CA PRO A 56 6.46 -14.22 11.80
C PRO A 56 6.65 -12.85 11.14
N PHE A 57 5.85 -11.87 11.55
CA PHE A 57 6.00 -10.47 11.13
C PHE A 57 5.59 -9.52 12.25
N PHE A 58 6.10 -8.29 12.17
CA PHE A 58 5.71 -7.19 13.06
C PHE A 58 4.76 -6.27 12.29
N GLU A 59 3.59 -6.01 12.86
CA GLU A 59 2.60 -5.07 12.30
C GLU A 59 2.79 -3.68 12.91
N THR A 60 3.10 -3.63 14.20
CA THR A 60 3.51 -2.42 14.93
C THR A 60 4.72 -2.73 15.83
N VAL A 61 5.26 -1.71 16.50
CA VAL A 61 6.37 -1.89 17.46
C VAL A 61 6.00 -2.88 18.57
N ASN A 62 4.73 -2.91 18.97
CA ASN A 62 4.24 -3.71 20.10
C ASN A 62 3.41 -4.93 19.69
N TYR A 63 3.30 -5.22 18.38
CA TYR A 63 2.48 -6.33 17.89
C TYR A 63 3.21 -7.16 16.82
N TRP A 64 3.26 -8.46 17.06
CA TRP A 64 3.78 -9.47 16.16
C TRP A 64 2.68 -10.51 15.85
N GLY A 65 2.72 -11.07 14.65
CA GLY A 65 1.78 -12.10 14.20
C GLY A 65 2.49 -13.20 13.42
N ILE A 66 1.84 -14.35 13.26
CA ILE A 66 2.43 -15.54 12.61
C ILE A 66 1.91 -15.78 11.19
N GLN A 67 0.65 -15.43 10.91
CA GLN A 67 0.03 -15.61 9.60
C GLN A 67 -0.12 -14.25 8.92
N ARG A 68 0.60 -14.05 7.82
CA ARG A 68 0.55 -12.81 7.04
C ARG A 68 -0.31 -13.02 5.80
N LYS A 69 -1.53 -12.51 5.86
CA LYS A 69 -2.43 -12.38 4.70
C LYS A 69 -2.22 -11.02 4.06
N ARG A 70 -1.87 -10.97 2.79
CA ARG A 70 -1.72 -9.72 2.03
C ARG A 70 -1.94 -9.94 0.55
N THR A 71 -2.26 -8.87 -0.17
CA THR A 71 -2.42 -8.93 -1.62
C THR A 71 -1.17 -8.39 -2.31
N LYS A 72 -0.53 -9.19 -3.17
CA LYS A 72 0.59 -8.76 -4.02
C LYS A 72 0.08 -7.85 -5.11
N ILE A 73 0.79 -6.75 -5.33
CA ILE A 73 0.62 -5.87 -6.49
C ILE A 73 1.69 -6.22 -7.50
N LYS A 74 1.29 -6.70 -8.68
CA LYS A 74 2.19 -6.99 -9.79
C LYS A 74 1.93 -6.04 -10.94
N CYS A 75 2.98 -5.64 -11.66
CA CYS A 75 2.83 -4.90 -12.92
C CYS A 75 2.03 -5.75 -13.92
N ASN A 76 1.02 -5.18 -14.56
CA ASN A 76 0.21 -5.90 -15.54
C ASN A 76 1.01 -6.28 -16.80
N SER A 77 1.98 -5.43 -17.22
CA SER A 77 2.77 -5.64 -18.43
C SER A 77 3.80 -6.77 -18.30
N CYS A 78 4.57 -6.82 -17.21
CA CYS A 78 5.67 -7.81 -17.04
C CYS A 78 5.46 -8.83 -15.91
N GLY A 79 4.42 -8.67 -15.09
CA GLY A 79 4.13 -9.59 -13.98
C GLY A 79 5.09 -9.48 -12.77
N LYS A 80 6.06 -8.56 -12.78
CA LYS A 80 6.96 -8.34 -11.63
C LYS A 80 6.19 -7.78 -10.44
N LEU A 81 6.55 -8.25 -9.24
CA LEU A 81 6.08 -7.71 -7.98
C LEU A 81 6.58 -6.27 -7.77
N VAL A 82 5.65 -5.32 -7.65
CA VAL A 82 5.94 -3.90 -7.40
C VAL A 82 5.57 -3.47 -5.98
N GLY A 83 4.63 -4.16 -5.33
CA GLY A 83 4.13 -3.74 -4.02
C GLY A 83 3.20 -4.75 -3.34
N TYR A 84 2.57 -4.29 -2.27
CA TYR A 84 1.55 -5.03 -1.50
C TYR A 84 0.43 -4.10 -1.06
N ILE A 85 -0.78 -4.65 -0.91
CA ILE A 85 -1.91 -3.98 -0.28
C ILE A 85 -1.95 -4.37 1.20
N TYR A 86 -2.21 -3.39 2.06
CA TYR A 86 -2.41 -3.54 3.49
C TYR A 86 -3.74 -2.89 3.88
N ASP A 87 -4.46 -3.47 4.85
CA ASP A 87 -5.73 -2.94 5.34
C ASP A 87 -5.51 -2.07 6.59
N ASP A 88 -4.43 -1.27 6.58
CA ASP A 88 -4.00 -0.38 7.67
C ASP A 88 -4.21 1.11 7.36
N GLY A 89 -4.84 1.44 6.23
CA GLY A 89 -5.12 2.82 5.81
C GLY A 89 -6.15 3.54 6.69
N PRO A 90 -6.54 4.78 6.36
CA PRO A 90 -7.48 5.56 7.16
C PRO A 90 -8.77 4.79 7.50
N PRO A 91 -9.35 4.98 8.70
CA PRO A 91 -10.60 4.31 9.05
C PRO A 91 -11.72 4.69 8.08
N LEU A 92 -12.59 3.73 7.74
CA LEU A 92 -13.75 3.95 6.87
C LEU A 92 -14.86 4.75 7.56
N THR A 93 -14.86 4.77 8.90
CA THR A 93 -15.83 5.50 9.71
C THR A 93 -15.12 6.16 10.88
N ASN A 94 -15.54 7.38 11.19
CA ASN A 94 -15.12 8.12 12.39
C ASN A 94 -16.13 7.94 13.54
N SER A 95 -17.06 6.98 13.44
CA SER A 95 -18.08 6.76 14.46
C SER A 95 -17.45 6.30 15.77
N ILE A 96 -17.87 6.93 16.87
CA ILE A 96 -17.46 6.61 18.25
C ILE A 96 -18.14 5.31 18.76
N GLY A 97 -18.78 4.54 17.87
CA GLY A 97 -19.63 3.41 18.22
C GLY A 97 -20.97 3.82 18.83
N GLN A 98 -21.81 2.81 19.11
CA GLN A 98 -23.10 3.03 19.77
C GLN A 98 -22.86 3.48 21.22
N PHE A 99 -23.50 4.58 21.63
CA PHE A 99 -23.36 5.18 22.96
C PHE A 99 -21.92 5.59 23.37
N GLY A 100 -21.02 5.82 22.41
CA GLY A 100 -19.64 6.21 22.70
C GLY A 100 -18.74 5.08 23.21
N PHE A 101 -19.22 3.83 23.21
CA PHE A 101 -18.45 2.65 23.64
C PHE A 101 -17.43 2.16 22.60
N GLY A 102 -17.12 2.97 21.60
CA GLY A 102 -16.31 2.53 20.47
C GLY A 102 -17.04 1.46 19.65
N PRO A 103 -16.52 1.15 18.47
CA PRO A 103 -17.04 0.06 17.68
C PRO A 103 -16.79 -1.27 18.41
N SER A 104 -17.82 -2.10 18.52
CA SER A 104 -17.76 -3.43 19.14
C SER A 104 -16.91 -4.43 18.34
N GLN A 105 -16.50 -4.05 17.13
CA GLN A 105 -15.69 -4.79 16.19
C GLN A 105 -14.52 -3.93 15.72
N ALA A 106 -13.47 -4.54 15.17
CA ALA A 106 -12.39 -3.80 14.54
C ALA A 106 -12.94 -2.82 13.48
N VAL A 107 -12.53 -1.54 13.57
CA VAL A 107 -12.94 -0.52 12.60
C VAL A 107 -12.47 -0.95 11.21
N PRO A 108 -13.37 -1.06 10.22
CA PRO A 108 -12.95 -1.38 8.87
C PRO A 108 -12.09 -0.23 8.34
N ARG A 109 -10.97 -0.55 7.69
CA ARG A 109 -9.95 0.42 7.24
C ARG A 109 -9.84 0.42 5.72
N ASN A 110 -9.46 1.57 5.17
CA ASN A 110 -9.18 1.70 3.75
C ASN A 110 -7.91 0.90 3.36
N PRO A 111 -7.88 0.34 2.15
CA PRO A 111 -6.67 -0.30 1.64
C PRO A 111 -5.58 0.74 1.39
N ARG A 112 -4.35 0.36 1.75
CA ARG A 112 -3.12 1.11 1.50
C ARG A 112 -2.30 0.37 0.45
N TYR A 113 -2.04 1.03 -0.67
CA TYR A 113 -1.24 0.49 -1.76
C TYR A 113 0.22 0.86 -1.57
N ARG A 114 1.03 -0.07 -1.02
CA ARG A 114 2.44 0.17 -0.71
C ARG A 114 3.36 -0.38 -1.77
N PHE A 115 4.06 0.50 -2.48
CA PHE A 115 5.04 0.17 -3.50
C PHE A 115 6.46 0.19 -2.95
N LYS A 116 7.32 -0.68 -3.46
CA LYS A 116 8.75 -0.65 -3.16
C LYS A 116 9.42 0.39 -4.06
N GLU A 117 10.15 1.35 -3.50
CA GLU A 117 10.87 2.35 -4.29
C GLU A 117 11.80 1.70 -5.31
N LYS A 118 12.52 0.64 -4.90
CA LYS A 118 13.41 -0.09 -5.80
C LYS A 118 12.74 -0.74 -7.01
N ALA A 119 11.41 -0.93 -6.98
CA ALA A 119 10.64 -1.51 -8.07
C ALA A 119 10.06 -0.44 -9.02
N LEU A 120 10.18 0.84 -8.66
CA LEU A 120 9.74 1.98 -9.44
C LEU A 120 10.95 2.69 -10.08
N SER A 121 10.75 3.23 -11.27
CA SER A 121 11.64 4.23 -11.87
C SER A 121 10.89 5.55 -11.97
N LEU A 122 11.57 6.65 -11.66
CA LEU A 122 11.04 8.00 -11.79
C LEU A 122 11.45 8.55 -13.17
N SER A 123 10.47 9.06 -13.91
CA SER A 123 10.71 9.86 -15.10
C SER A 123 10.15 11.26 -14.88
N SER A 124 10.99 12.28 -15.08
CA SER A 124 10.58 13.68 -15.07
C SER A 124 10.16 14.09 -16.48
N GLN A 125 8.94 14.58 -16.68
CA GLN A 125 8.62 15.38 -17.86
C GLN A 125 9.30 16.75 -17.69
N THR A 126 10.20 17.09 -18.61
CA THR A 126 10.70 18.45 -18.85
C THR A 126 9.61 19.30 -19.50
#